data_AF-E6U810-F1
#
_entry.id   AF-E6U810-F1
#
_cell.length_a   1.000
_cell.length_b   1.000
_cell.length_c   1.000
_cell.angle_alpha   90.00
_cell.angle_beta   90.00
_cell.angle_gamma   90.00
#
_symmetry.space_group_name_H-M   'P 1'
#
loop_
_entity.id
_entity.type
_entity.pdbx_description
1 polymer ?
#
loop_
_entity_poly.entity_id
_entity_poly.type
_entity_poly.pdbx_seq_one_letter_code
_entity_poly.pdbx_strand_id
1 'polypeptide(L)'
;MADHQPFIVQTGQSHAVRDGCSARMDEAGAQAAETQPRPTYTQMVIHKTLGVYFARPYSLAACSELVRRLRSLAFILLAAAGIAGLVLGAGAPAFSVVWVACGIALVLWGIGVFLFGFARSLLMWPAAVGCAALYTGVRFALSWAWGLSPVLFAALAAFLLAVLAGVIFRLAKRFVIASSVTFWQYERDGILCAADLPLGEMPPVAGYTVFLRGEVPVSFDAEQEPAEEVDILLEDCVFFCRRKRLVFCGYALDARQKRLTLYLYARGVRQSRRAFKRFLKRRGLEASVTCSTDADWQRFHEEVYPDDTEYQQIHNRFLYDNMEADGFDFSQAVPQVYTFYFARREDARAFAEQAVPLGYEGSRYYDREREASVDGDGPAFAHAVCVQLTGRVGLARMDCNTGRAVELARQFHGRFYEWEVGVLEPDASTAST
;
A
#
# COMPACT_ATOMS: atom_id res chain seq x y z
N MET A 1 -5.32 40.40 -8.40
CA MET A 1 -6.56 39.68 -8.06
C MET A 1 -6.66 38.56 -9.06
N ALA A 2 -6.13 37.40 -8.69
CA ALA A 2 -6.09 36.22 -9.54
C ALA A 2 -7.03 35.18 -8.93
N ASP A 3 -8.00 34.73 -9.71
CA ASP A 3 -8.94 33.67 -9.39
C ASP A 3 -8.17 32.38 -9.10
N HIS A 4 -8.22 31.94 -7.83
CA HIS A 4 -7.85 30.58 -7.47
C HIS A 4 -9.09 29.70 -7.60
N GLN A 5 -9.12 28.86 -8.64
CA GLN A 5 -10.09 27.76 -8.70
C GLN A 5 -9.70 26.66 -7.70
N PRO A 6 -10.66 26.06 -6.98
CA PRO A 6 -10.40 24.93 -6.11
C PRO A 6 -10.03 23.68 -6.93
N PHE A 7 -8.97 23.01 -6.48
CA PHE A 7 -8.40 21.82 -7.08
C PHE A 7 -9.19 20.59 -6.61
N ILE A 8 -10.05 20.04 -7.45
CA ILE A 8 -10.75 18.78 -7.20
C ILE A 8 -9.79 17.63 -7.46
N VAL A 9 -9.37 16.93 -6.41
CA VAL A 9 -8.64 15.67 -6.53
C VAL A 9 -9.65 14.57 -6.79
N GLN A 10 -9.83 14.18 -8.05
CA GLN A 10 -10.60 12.97 -8.37
C GLN A 10 -9.78 11.72 -8.00
N THR A 11 -10.03 11.16 -6.82
CA THR A 11 -9.63 9.80 -6.44
C THR A 11 -10.62 8.80 -7.03
N GLY A 12 -10.55 8.61 -8.35
CA GLY A 12 -11.30 7.55 -9.03
C GLY A 12 -10.59 6.20 -8.90
N GLN A 13 -10.85 5.44 -7.83
CA GLN A 13 -10.73 3.97 -7.83
C GLN A 13 -11.86 3.35 -7.00
N SER A 14 -12.73 2.61 -7.71
CA SER A 14 -13.83 1.78 -7.18
C SER A 14 -13.28 0.73 -6.20
N HIS A 15 -13.91 0.66 -5.03
CA HIS A 15 -13.65 -0.35 -4.00
C HIS A 15 -14.92 -1.17 -3.79
N ALA A 16 -14.89 -2.42 -4.27
CA ALA A 16 -15.93 -3.40 -4.04
C ALA A 16 -16.02 -3.78 -2.55
N VAL A 17 -17.25 -3.81 -2.03
CA VAL A 17 -17.57 -3.97 -0.61
C VAL A 17 -17.88 -5.42 -0.24
N ARG A 18 -17.58 -5.77 1.01
CA ARG A 18 -18.33 -6.79 1.73
C ARG A 18 -18.62 -6.43 3.18
N ASP A 19 -19.82 -6.84 3.59
CA ASP A 19 -20.62 -6.37 4.72
C ASP A 19 -20.24 -6.99 6.08
N GLY A 20 -20.68 -6.33 7.17
CA GLY A 20 -20.67 -6.90 8.52
C GLY A 20 -21.49 -6.11 9.54
N CYS A 21 -22.80 -6.38 9.65
CA CYS A 21 -23.65 -6.35 10.86
C CYS A 21 -25.13 -6.60 10.47
N SER A 22 -25.94 -7.50 11.02
CA SER A 22 -25.81 -8.63 11.95
C SER A 22 -27.15 -9.40 11.85
N ALA A 23 -27.10 -10.68 11.49
CA ALA A 23 -28.11 -11.73 11.75
C ALA A 23 -29.44 -11.82 10.97
N ARG A 24 -29.77 -10.98 9.97
CA ARG A 24 -31.02 -11.14 9.18
C ARG A 24 -30.91 -11.08 7.65
N MET A 25 -29.70 -10.93 7.10
CA MET A 25 -29.46 -10.89 5.65
C MET A 25 -28.71 -12.13 5.13
N ASP A 26 -28.66 -13.21 5.91
CA ASP A 26 -27.73 -14.34 5.73
C ASP A 26 -28.00 -15.20 4.48
N GLU A 27 -29.17 -15.15 3.85
CA GLU A 27 -29.51 -16.10 2.78
C GLU A 27 -29.27 -15.57 1.35
N ALA A 28 -29.50 -14.28 1.09
CA ALA A 28 -29.45 -13.75 -0.28
C ALA A 28 -28.03 -13.33 -0.73
N GLY A 29 -27.22 -12.78 0.18
CA GLY A 29 -25.82 -12.41 -0.11
C GLY A 29 -24.86 -13.60 -0.12
N ALA A 30 -25.19 -14.68 0.58
CA ALA A 30 -24.40 -15.92 0.60
C ALA A 30 -24.37 -16.60 -0.77
N GLN A 31 -25.50 -16.60 -1.50
CA GLN A 31 -25.61 -17.23 -2.83
C GLN A 31 -24.86 -16.45 -3.93
N ALA A 32 -24.85 -15.12 -3.88
CA ALA A 32 -24.17 -14.31 -4.90
C ALA A 32 -22.64 -14.38 -4.78
N ALA A 33 -22.12 -14.36 -3.55
CA ALA A 33 -20.68 -14.40 -3.33
C ALA A 33 -20.05 -15.80 -3.40
N GLU A 34 -20.87 -16.86 -3.40
CA GLU A 34 -20.42 -18.22 -3.70
C GLU A 34 -19.95 -18.37 -5.16
N THR A 35 -20.29 -17.43 -6.05
CA THR A 35 -19.99 -17.55 -7.49
C THR A 35 -18.75 -16.81 -7.96
N GLN A 36 -18.18 -15.88 -7.18
CA GLN A 36 -16.94 -15.22 -7.58
C GLN A 36 -15.71 -16.11 -7.27
N PRO A 37 -14.84 -16.36 -8.27
CA PRO A 37 -13.67 -17.21 -8.07
C PRO A 37 -12.72 -16.59 -7.05
N ARG A 38 -12.45 -17.30 -5.95
CA ARG A 38 -11.49 -16.88 -4.93
C ARG A 38 -10.11 -16.63 -5.55
N PRO A 39 -9.43 -15.53 -5.18
CA PRO A 39 -8.16 -15.16 -5.78
C PRO A 39 -7.06 -16.16 -5.38
N THR A 40 -6.14 -16.40 -6.30
CA THR A 40 -4.95 -17.20 -6.03
C THR A 40 -3.91 -16.39 -5.25
N TYR A 41 -2.99 -17.08 -4.56
CA TYR A 41 -1.88 -16.41 -3.86
C TYR A 41 -1.05 -15.50 -4.79
N THR A 42 -0.88 -15.86 -6.06
CA THR A 42 -0.17 -15.02 -7.03
C THR A 42 -0.94 -13.72 -7.31
N GLN A 43 -2.26 -13.80 -7.48
CA GLN A 43 -3.12 -12.62 -7.66
C GLN A 43 -3.08 -11.73 -6.42
N MET A 44 -3.14 -12.30 -5.21
CA MET A 44 -2.96 -11.57 -3.94
C MET A 44 -1.63 -10.78 -3.93
N VAL A 45 -0.52 -11.45 -4.25
CA VAL A 45 0.80 -10.80 -4.26
C VAL A 45 0.87 -9.68 -5.31
N ILE A 46 0.29 -9.89 -6.50
CA ILE A 46 0.22 -8.86 -7.54
C ILE A 46 -0.60 -7.66 -7.07
N HIS A 47 -1.80 -7.91 -6.54
CA HIS A 47 -2.68 -6.86 -6.01
C HIS A 47 -1.98 -6.02 -4.94
N LYS A 48 -1.39 -6.66 -3.93
CA LYS A 48 -0.60 -5.97 -2.91
C LYS A 48 0.58 -5.18 -3.48
N THR A 49 1.31 -5.76 -4.43
CA THR A 49 2.47 -5.10 -5.02
C THR A 49 2.06 -3.86 -5.82
N LEU A 50 0.95 -3.95 -6.56
CA LEU A 50 0.38 -2.82 -7.29
C LEU A 50 -0.16 -1.77 -6.35
N GLY A 51 -0.96 -2.14 -5.33
CA GLY A 51 -1.48 -1.23 -4.32
C GLY A 51 -0.37 -0.45 -3.61
N VAL A 52 0.68 -1.13 -3.14
CA VAL A 52 1.86 -0.48 -2.55
C VAL A 52 2.61 0.40 -3.56
N TYR A 53 2.67 0.00 -4.83
CA TYR A 53 3.32 0.81 -5.87
C TYR A 53 2.56 2.09 -6.17
N PHE A 54 1.22 2.06 -6.15
CA PHE A 54 0.39 3.25 -6.35
C PHE A 54 0.30 4.13 -5.10
N ALA A 55 0.21 3.53 -3.91
CA ALA A 55 0.03 4.23 -2.64
C ALA A 55 1.30 4.87 -2.07
N ARG A 56 2.50 4.46 -2.52
CA ARG A 56 3.75 5.05 -1.99
C ARG A 56 4.01 6.44 -2.62
N PRO A 57 4.50 7.42 -1.85
CA PRO A 57 4.83 8.78 -2.31
C PRO A 57 5.94 8.83 -3.38
N TYR A 58 6.56 7.69 -3.70
CA TYR A 58 7.59 7.56 -4.72
C TYR A 58 7.06 7.11 -6.07
N SER A 59 5.78 6.71 -6.17
CA SER A 59 5.12 6.53 -7.45
C SER A 59 5.11 7.87 -8.17
N LEU A 60 5.32 7.87 -9.50
CA LEU A 60 5.26 9.11 -10.28
C LEU A 60 3.92 9.84 -10.09
N ALA A 61 2.85 9.09 -9.79
CA ALA A 61 1.52 9.61 -9.52
C ALA A 61 1.44 10.35 -8.17
N ALA A 62 2.08 9.84 -7.12
CA ALA A 62 2.06 10.40 -5.76
C ALA A 62 3.17 11.44 -5.50
N CYS A 63 4.16 11.57 -6.38
CA CYS A 63 5.15 12.64 -6.30
C CYS A 63 4.53 14.00 -6.65
N SER A 64 4.96 15.04 -5.93
CA SER A 64 4.69 16.43 -6.32
C SER A 64 5.10 16.67 -7.78
N GLU A 65 4.37 17.55 -8.46
CA GLU A 65 4.58 17.85 -9.89
C GLU A 65 6.03 18.26 -10.18
N LEU A 66 6.66 19.00 -9.26
CA LEU A 66 8.07 19.38 -9.36
C LEU A 66 9.00 18.15 -9.35
N VAL A 67 8.81 17.23 -8.41
CA VAL A 67 9.63 16.01 -8.30
C VAL A 67 9.43 15.11 -9.52
N ARG A 68 8.19 15.01 -10.02
CA ARG A 68 7.86 14.27 -11.25
C ARG A 68 8.59 14.84 -12.46
N ARG A 69 8.57 16.16 -12.63
CA ARG A 69 9.30 16.86 -13.70
C ARG A 69 10.81 16.69 -13.57
N LEU A 70 11.37 16.83 -12.37
CA LEU A 70 12.80 16.64 -12.12
C LEU A 70 13.26 15.20 -12.42
N ARG A 71 12.48 14.19 -12.02
CA ARG A 71 12.78 12.78 -12.36
C ARG A 71 12.69 12.51 -13.85
N SER A 72 11.68 13.05 -14.52
CA SER A 72 11.52 12.92 -15.97
C SER A 72 12.67 13.59 -16.72
N LEU A 73 13.06 14.80 -16.30
CA LEU A 73 14.20 15.51 -16.85
C LEU A 73 15.51 14.74 -16.62
N ALA A 74 15.74 14.24 -15.40
CA ALA A 74 16.91 13.43 -15.08
C ALA A 74 16.97 12.14 -15.92
N PHE A 75 15.84 11.46 -16.11
CA PHE A 75 15.75 10.30 -17.02
C PHE A 75 16.14 10.67 -18.45
N ILE A 76 15.56 11.74 -19.00
CA ILE A 76 15.84 12.19 -20.37
C ILE A 76 17.32 12.52 -20.54
N LEU A 77 17.91 13.27 -19.60
CA LEU A 77 19.33 13.65 -19.64
C LEU A 77 20.26 12.42 -19.55
N LEU A 78 19.97 11.50 -18.62
CA LEU A 78 20.77 10.28 -18.45
C LEU A 78 20.63 9.32 -19.64
N ALA A 79 19.42 9.18 -20.19
CA ALA A 79 19.18 8.39 -21.39
C ALA A 79 19.89 9.00 -22.60
N ALA A 80 19.82 10.31 -22.79
CA ALA A 80 20.51 11.01 -23.88
C ALA A 80 22.03 10.90 -23.77
N ALA A 81 22.60 11.12 -22.59
CA ALA A 81 24.03 10.93 -22.33
C ALA A 81 24.45 9.47 -22.54
N GLY A 82 23.61 8.53 -22.14
CA GLY A 82 23.84 7.11 -22.34
C GLY A 82 23.85 6.70 -23.82
N ILE A 83 22.88 7.19 -24.61
CA ILE A 83 22.82 6.99 -26.06
C ILE A 83 24.02 7.64 -26.75
N ALA A 84 24.42 8.85 -26.34
CA ALA A 84 25.62 9.50 -26.88
C ALA A 84 26.89 8.67 -26.60
N GLY A 85 27.04 8.13 -25.38
CA GLY A 85 28.14 7.22 -25.03
C GLY A 85 28.15 5.94 -25.89
N LEU A 86 26.97 5.37 -26.17
CA LEU A 86 26.84 4.22 -27.08
C LEU A 86 27.28 4.55 -28.51
N VAL A 87 26.84 5.69 -29.05
CA VAL A 87 27.19 6.13 -30.42
C VAL A 87 28.69 6.43 -30.54
N LEU A 88 29.25 7.18 -29.59
CA LEU A 88 30.68 7.49 -29.55
C LEU A 88 31.54 6.23 -29.39
N GLY A 89 31.07 5.29 -28.56
CA GLY A 89 31.73 4.02 -28.37
C GLY A 89 31.70 3.14 -29.62
N ALA A 90 30.59 3.12 -30.38
CA ALA A 90 30.51 2.36 -31.62
C ALA A 90 31.45 2.87 -32.73
N GLY A 91 31.79 4.17 -32.71
CA GLY A 91 32.63 4.80 -33.74
C GLY A 91 34.15 4.81 -33.47
N ALA A 92 34.60 4.44 -32.26
CA ALA A 92 36.01 4.63 -31.85
C ALA A 92 36.86 3.33 -31.88
N PRO A 93 38.02 3.30 -32.58
CA PRO A 93 38.80 2.06 -32.79
C PRO A 93 39.56 1.54 -31.55
N ALA A 94 39.79 2.34 -30.50
CA ALA A 94 40.57 1.92 -29.32
C ALA A 94 39.92 2.21 -27.95
N PHE A 95 38.91 3.08 -27.88
CA PHE A 95 38.21 3.46 -26.64
C PHE A 95 36.75 2.98 -26.58
N SER A 96 36.31 2.15 -27.54
CA SER A 96 34.90 1.80 -27.77
C SER A 96 34.17 1.20 -26.58
N VAL A 97 34.84 0.38 -25.78
CA VAL A 97 34.19 -0.44 -24.75
C VAL A 97 33.78 0.35 -23.54
N VAL A 98 34.66 1.25 -23.09
CA VAL A 98 34.39 2.07 -21.91
C VAL A 98 33.22 3.00 -22.20
N TRP A 99 33.19 3.61 -23.37
CA TRP A 99 32.08 4.47 -23.81
C TRP A 99 30.76 3.71 -23.97
N VAL A 100 30.77 2.51 -24.57
CA VAL A 100 29.57 1.67 -24.66
C VAL A 100 29.08 1.26 -23.27
N ALA A 101 29.98 0.85 -22.37
CA ALA A 101 29.60 0.40 -21.04
C ALA A 101 29.09 1.55 -20.16
N CYS A 102 29.74 2.72 -20.19
CA CYS A 102 29.24 3.95 -19.57
C CYS A 102 27.90 4.36 -20.15
N GLY A 103 27.74 4.22 -21.48
CA GLY A 103 26.48 4.51 -22.17
C GLY A 103 25.32 3.67 -21.63
N ILE A 104 25.51 2.35 -21.54
CA ILE A 104 24.50 1.44 -21.01
C ILE A 104 24.23 1.71 -19.52
N ALA A 105 25.28 1.94 -18.73
CA ALA A 105 25.15 2.25 -17.32
C ALA A 105 24.30 3.52 -17.11
N LEU A 106 24.52 4.57 -17.91
CA LEU A 106 23.74 5.81 -17.86
C LEU A 106 22.27 5.60 -18.26
N VAL A 107 21.98 4.83 -19.31
CA VAL A 107 20.58 4.52 -19.70
C VAL A 107 19.88 3.75 -18.59
N LEU A 108 20.50 2.69 -18.06
CA LEU A 108 19.93 1.89 -16.97
C LEU A 108 19.75 2.71 -15.70
N TRP A 109 20.69 3.61 -15.42
CA TRP A 109 20.59 4.52 -14.28
C TRP A 109 19.42 5.51 -14.47
N GLY A 110 19.26 6.09 -15.66
CA GLY A 110 18.11 6.93 -16.00
C GLY A 110 16.78 6.21 -15.76
N ILE A 111 16.64 4.98 -16.26
CA ILE A 111 15.44 4.15 -16.02
C ILE A 111 15.25 3.93 -14.51
N GLY A 112 16.33 3.67 -13.77
CA GLY A 112 16.29 3.53 -12.32
C GLY A 112 15.84 4.82 -11.60
N VAL A 113 16.32 6.00 -12.01
CA VAL A 113 15.91 7.30 -11.45
C VAL A 113 14.42 7.52 -11.68
N PHE A 114 13.93 7.19 -12.88
CA PHE A 114 12.53 7.33 -13.25
C PHE A 114 11.62 6.42 -12.40
N LEU A 115 11.97 5.14 -12.30
CA LEU A 115 11.14 4.12 -11.66
C LEU A 115 11.24 4.11 -10.13
N PHE A 116 12.42 4.40 -9.58
CA PHE A 116 12.72 4.16 -8.16
C PHE A 116 13.23 5.40 -7.43
N GLY A 117 13.43 6.52 -8.13
CA GLY A 117 14.00 7.76 -7.60
C GLY A 117 15.53 7.78 -7.55
N PHE A 118 16.09 8.98 -7.43
CA PHE A 118 17.53 9.24 -7.57
C PHE A 118 18.40 8.47 -6.56
N ALA A 119 18.12 8.56 -5.27
CA ALA A 119 18.94 7.93 -4.22
C ALA A 119 19.04 6.39 -4.37
N ARG A 120 17.92 5.72 -4.70
CA ARG A 120 17.91 4.26 -4.89
C ARG A 120 18.60 3.83 -6.18
N SER A 121 18.43 4.61 -7.24
CA SER A 121 19.10 4.36 -8.51
C SER A 121 20.63 4.48 -8.39
N LEU A 122 21.13 5.37 -7.50
CA LEU A 122 22.55 5.54 -7.22
C LEU A 122 23.17 4.26 -6.60
N LEU A 123 22.42 3.53 -5.77
CA LEU A 123 22.88 2.26 -5.18
C LEU A 123 23.08 1.16 -6.23
N MET A 124 22.49 1.30 -7.41
CA MET A 124 22.65 0.36 -8.52
C MET A 124 23.87 0.67 -9.40
N TRP A 125 24.45 1.87 -9.24
CA TRP A 125 25.58 2.35 -10.03
C TRP A 125 26.87 1.53 -9.84
N PRO A 126 27.29 1.15 -8.62
CA PRO A 126 28.48 0.34 -8.43
C PRO A 126 28.41 -1.03 -9.11
N ALA A 127 27.21 -1.63 -9.20
CA ALA A 127 27.01 -2.89 -9.92
C ALA A 127 27.19 -2.72 -11.43
N ALA A 128 26.69 -1.63 -12.01
CA ALA A 128 26.86 -1.31 -13.42
C ALA A 128 28.35 -1.04 -13.76
N VAL A 129 29.03 -0.25 -12.93
CA VAL A 129 30.48 0.02 -13.07
C VAL A 129 31.30 -1.26 -12.89
N GLY A 130 30.97 -2.09 -11.89
CA GLY A 130 31.62 -3.37 -11.66
C GLY A 130 31.51 -4.32 -12.86
N CYS A 131 30.35 -4.41 -13.49
CA CYS A 131 30.18 -5.20 -14.71
C CYS A 131 30.91 -4.62 -15.93
N ALA A 132 30.97 -3.29 -16.06
CA ALA A 132 31.77 -2.64 -17.10
C ALA A 132 33.27 -2.95 -16.94
N ALA A 133 33.78 -2.88 -15.70
CA ALA A 133 35.16 -3.24 -15.38
C ALA A 133 35.44 -4.73 -15.64
N LEU A 134 34.52 -5.62 -15.24
CA LEU A 134 34.63 -7.06 -15.48
C LEU A 134 34.64 -7.39 -16.98
N TYR A 135 33.74 -6.78 -17.77
CA TYR A 135 33.72 -6.92 -19.23
C TYR A 135 35.03 -6.47 -19.85
N THR A 136 35.58 -5.33 -19.40
CA THR A 136 36.85 -4.79 -19.90
C THR A 136 38.01 -5.74 -19.59
N GLY A 137 38.07 -6.27 -18.35
CA GLY A 137 39.08 -7.24 -17.95
C GLY A 137 39.01 -8.55 -18.73
N VAL A 138 37.81 -9.11 -18.91
CA VAL A 138 37.61 -10.33 -19.69
C VAL A 138 37.93 -10.09 -21.17
N ARG A 139 37.53 -8.95 -21.74
CA ARG A 139 37.88 -8.60 -23.12
C ARG A 139 39.39 -8.48 -23.29
N PHE A 140 40.07 -7.79 -22.39
CA PHE A 140 41.52 -7.64 -22.44
C PHE A 140 42.20 -9.01 -22.42
N ALA A 141 41.85 -9.86 -21.45
CA ALA A 141 42.38 -11.22 -21.34
C ALA A 141 42.12 -12.08 -22.59
N LEU A 142 40.91 -12.03 -23.15
CA LEU A 142 40.55 -12.79 -24.35
C LEU A 142 41.18 -12.26 -25.64
N SER A 143 41.32 -10.94 -25.76
CA SER A 143 41.99 -10.31 -26.91
C SER A 143 43.48 -10.63 -26.94
N TRP A 144 44.10 -10.71 -25.76
CA TRP A 144 45.50 -11.04 -25.59
C TRP A 144 45.75 -12.54 -25.81
N ALA A 145 44.81 -13.38 -25.36
CA ALA A 145 44.94 -14.83 -25.50
C ALA A 145 44.71 -15.31 -26.94
N TRP A 146 43.62 -14.93 -27.60
CA TRP A 146 43.07 -15.75 -28.71
C TRP A 146 42.77 -15.02 -30.03
N GLY A 147 43.09 -13.72 -30.18
CA GLY A 147 42.83 -13.02 -31.46
C GLY A 147 41.36 -13.11 -31.93
N LEU A 148 40.43 -13.14 -30.97
CA LEU A 148 39.01 -13.43 -31.20
C LEU A 148 38.33 -12.38 -32.09
N SER A 149 37.38 -12.83 -32.91
CA SER A 149 36.66 -11.95 -33.83
C SER A 149 35.73 -10.96 -33.09
N PRO A 150 35.47 -9.76 -33.65
CA PRO A 150 34.56 -8.77 -33.08
C PRO A 150 33.16 -9.31 -32.73
N VAL A 151 32.70 -10.33 -33.46
CA VAL A 151 31.40 -10.98 -33.27
C VAL A 151 31.34 -11.72 -31.92
N LEU A 152 32.43 -12.39 -31.54
CA LEU A 152 32.48 -13.13 -30.28
C LEU A 152 32.52 -12.18 -29.07
N PHE A 153 33.12 -10.99 -29.22
CA PHE A 153 33.07 -9.93 -28.22
C PHE A 153 31.67 -9.33 -28.06
N ALA A 154 30.95 -9.10 -29.16
CA ALA A 154 29.57 -8.63 -29.10
C ALA A 154 28.66 -9.65 -28.38
N ALA A 155 28.84 -10.95 -28.65
CA ALA A 155 28.11 -12.02 -27.98
C ALA A 155 28.41 -12.08 -26.46
N LEU A 156 29.68 -11.94 -26.06
CA LEU A 156 30.08 -11.92 -24.66
C LEU A 156 29.54 -10.67 -23.93
N ALA A 157 29.57 -9.51 -24.58
CA ALA A 157 29.00 -8.28 -24.05
C ALA A 157 27.49 -8.42 -23.83
N ALA A 158 26.77 -8.96 -24.81
CA ALA A 158 25.34 -9.24 -24.70
C ALA A 158 25.04 -10.22 -23.56
N PHE A 159 25.87 -11.26 -23.39
CA PHE A 159 25.74 -12.22 -22.30
C PHE A 159 25.95 -11.56 -20.93
N LEU A 160 27.02 -10.77 -20.75
CA LEU A 160 27.30 -10.06 -19.50
C LEU A 160 26.22 -9.02 -19.18
N LEU A 161 25.67 -8.34 -20.19
CA LEU A 161 24.52 -7.46 -20.05
C LEU A 161 23.28 -8.21 -19.60
N ALA A 162 23.01 -9.39 -20.17
CA ALA A 162 21.89 -10.22 -19.74
C ALA A 162 22.06 -10.71 -18.29
N VAL A 163 23.29 -11.08 -17.89
CA VAL A 163 23.61 -11.45 -16.50
C VAL A 163 23.44 -10.26 -15.55
N LEU A 164 23.99 -9.10 -15.89
CA LEU A 164 23.87 -7.87 -15.09
C LEU A 164 22.40 -7.46 -14.97
N ALA A 165 21.65 -7.44 -16.08
CA ALA A 165 20.22 -7.16 -16.08
C ALA A 165 19.47 -8.16 -15.20
N GLY A 166 19.84 -9.44 -15.23
CA GLY A 166 19.29 -10.47 -14.35
C GLY A 166 19.60 -10.23 -12.86
N VAL A 167 20.81 -9.79 -12.52
CA VAL A 167 21.22 -9.46 -11.14
C VAL A 167 20.52 -8.19 -10.66
N ILE A 168 20.55 -7.12 -11.45
CA ILE A 168 19.81 -5.87 -11.23
C ILE A 168 18.33 -6.17 -11.04
N PHE A 169 17.73 -6.97 -11.91
CA PHE A 169 16.34 -7.36 -11.79
C PHE A 169 16.10 -8.13 -10.51
N ARG A 170 16.95 -9.09 -10.13
CA ARG A 170 16.82 -9.81 -8.84
C ARG A 170 16.96 -8.91 -7.62
N LEU A 171 17.90 -7.95 -7.64
CA LEU A 171 18.13 -6.99 -6.57
C LEU A 171 16.98 -5.99 -6.47
N ALA A 172 16.54 -5.41 -7.59
CA ALA A 172 15.37 -4.55 -7.67
C ALA A 172 14.12 -5.31 -7.23
N LYS A 173 13.94 -6.55 -7.67
CA LYS A 173 12.89 -7.44 -7.17
C LYS A 173 13.02 -7.54 -5.66
N ARG A 174 14.17 -7.94 -5.10
CA ARG A 174 14.38 -8.07 -3.65
C ARG A 174 14.08 -6.77 -2.88
N PHE A 175 14.46 -5.61 -3.41
CA PHE A 175 14.21 -4.30 -2.79
C PHE A 175 12.73 -3.90 -2.87
N VAL A 176 12.12 -3.95 -4.05
CA VAL A 176 10.68 -3.69 -4.27
C VAL A 176 9.83 -4.65 -3.42
N ILE A 177 10.30 -5.89 -3.26
CA ILE A 177 9.69 -6.93 -2.43
C ILE A 177 9.85 -6.63 -0.94
N ALA A 178 11.04 -6.24 -0.47
CA ALA A 178 11.27 -5.93 0.94
C ALA A 178 10.38 -4.77 1.38
N SER A 179 10.08 -3.84 0.46
CA SER A 179 9.11 -2.77 0.66
C SER A 179 7.63 -3.16 0.48
N SER A 180 7.28 -4.40 0.14
CA SER A 180 5.92 -4.74 -0.33
C SER A 180 4.91 -5.10 0.77
N VAL A 181 5.32 -5.11 2.04
CA VAL A 181 4.39 -5.29 3.16
C VAL A 181 4.44 -4.03 4.00
N THR A 182 3.49 -3.14 3.75
CA THR A 182 3.21 -1.99 4.61
C THR A 182 2.11 -2.41 5.57
N PHE A 183 2.47 -2.61 6.83
CA PHE A 183 1.48 -2.73 7.88
C PHE A 183 1.08 -1.34 8.33
N TRP A 184 -0.22 -1.14 8.47
CA TRP A 184 -0.78 0.09 9.01
C TRP A 184 -1.00 -0.11 10.50
N GLN A 185 -0.40 0.77 11.30
CA GLN A 185 -0.42 0.69 12.74
C GLN A 185 -1.63 1.45 13.31
N TYR A 186 -2.24 0.88 14.34
CA TYR A 186 -3.34 1.49 15.08
C TYR A 186 -3.35 0.96 16.52
N GLU A 187 -4.07 1.62 17.41
CA GLU A 187 -4.15 1.24 18.82
C GLU A 187 -5.54 0.68 19.13
N ARG A 188 -5.58 -0.48 19.79
CA ARG A 188 -6.80 -1.11 20.30
C ARG A 188 -6.63 -1.41 21.78
N ASP A 189 -7.42 -0.77 22.64
CA ASP A 189 -7.41 -1.01 24.09
C ASP A 189 -6.00 -0.92 24.75
N GLY A 190 -5.13 -0.03 24.25
CA GLY A 190 -3.75 0.09 24.75
C GLY A 190 -2.76 -0.93 24.16
N ILE A 191 -3.16 -1.67 23.14
CA ILE A 191 -2.34 -2.62 22.39
C ILE A 191 -2.04 -2.01 21.03
N LEU A 192 -0.76 -1.97 20.66
CA LEU A 192 -0.34 -1.54 19.33
C LEU A 192 -0.58 -2.67 18.33
N CYS A 193 -1.55 -2.49 17.46
CA CYS A 193 -1.88 -3.41 16.39
C CYS A 193 -1.30 -2.91 15.07
N ALA A 194 -1.04 -3.83 14.15
CA ALA A 194 -0.67 -3.49 12.79
C ALA A 194 -1.27 -4.50 11.81
N ALA A 195 -1.96 -4.00 10.79
CA ALA A 195 -2.68 -4.81 9.83
C ALA A 195 -2.25 -4.51 8.40
N ASP A 196 -2.28 -5.54 7.56
CA ASP A 196 -2.10 -5.41 6.13
C ASP A 196 -3.44 -5.07 5.47
N LEU A 197 -3.79 -3.78 5.48
CA LEU A 197 -5.12 -3.30 5.04
C LEU A 197 -5.56 -3.80 3.65
N PRO A 198 -4.68 -3.89 2.63
CA PRO A 198 -5.06 -4.44 1.33
C PRO A 198 -5.60 -5.88 1.38
N LEU A 199 -5.33 -6.64 2.45
CA LEU A 199 -5.93 -7.97 2.63
C LEU A 199 -7.42 -7.90 2.98
N GLY A 200 -7.89 -6.82 3.62
CA GLY A 200 -9.30 -6.65 3.96
C GLY A 200 -10.17 -6.25 2.77
N GLU A 201 -9.56 -5.67 1.74
CA GLU A 201 -10.23 -5.29 0.49
C GLU A 201 -10.40 -6.46 -0.49
N MET A 202 -9.84 -7.63 -0.18
CA MET A 202 -9.87 -8.77 -1.08
C MET A 202 -10.61 -9.98 -0.50
N PRO A 203 -11.30 -10.76 -1.33
CA PRO A 203 -11.90 -12.00 -0.88
C PRO A 203 -10.83 -13.01 -0.41
N PRO A 204 -11.18 -13.93 0.51
CA PRO A 204 -10.26 -14.92 1.05
C PRO A 204 -9.50 -15.70 -0.03
N VAL A 205 -8.18 -15.81 0.14
CA VAL A 205 -7.32 -16.45 -0.87
C VAL A 205 -7.62 -17.95 -0.96
N ALA A 206 -7.77 -18.44 -2.19
CA ALA A 206 -8.12 -19.82 -2.47
C ALA A 206 -7.17 -20.83 -1.78
N GLY A 207 -7.75 -21.65 -0.92
CA GLY A 207 -7.05 -22.70 -0.18
C GLY A 207 -6.22 -22.21 1.01
N TYR A 208 -6.29 -20.94 1.41
CA TYR A 208 -5.65 -20.40 2.63
C TYR A 208 -6.64 -20.36 3.79
N THR A 209 -7.04 -21.53 4.27
CA THR A 209 -8.15 -21.68 5.23
C THR A 209 -7.67 -21.95 6.65
N VAL A 210 -6.38 -21.81 6.93
CA VAL A 210 -5.82 -22.10 8.26
C VAL A 210 -5.24 -20.83 8.83
N PHE A 211 -5.84 -20.32 9.90
CA PHE A 211 -5.33 -19.22 10.69
C PHE A 211 -4.31 -19.74 11.70
N LEU A 212 -3.16 -19.09 11.76
CA LEU A 212 -2.06 -19.36 12.68
C LEU A 212 -1.83 -18.13 13.53
N ARG A 213 -1.84 -18.32 14.84
CA ARG A 213 -1.53 -17.28 15.83
C ARG A 213 -0.30 -17.72 16.61
N GLY A 214 0.76 -16.92 16.53
CA GLY A 214 2.01 -17.14 17.25
C GLY A 214 2.21 -16.09 18.32
N GLU A 215 2.30 -16.50 19.57
CA GLU A 215 2.53 -15.60 20.70
C GLU A 215 3.96 -15.77 21.20
N VAL A 216 4.67 -14.64 21.28
CA VAL A 216 6.07 -14.54 21.64
C VAL A 216 6.19 -13.60 22.84
N PRO A 217 6.80 -14.04 23.96
CA PRO A 217 7.17 -13.13 25.03
C PRO A 217 8.30 -12.22 24.54
N VAL A 218 8.19 -10.93 24.85
CA VAL A 218 9.16 -9.90 24.44
C VAL A 218 9.67 -9.18 25.69
N SER A 219 10.98 -9.11 25.87
CA SER A 219 11.56 -8.36 26.97
C SER A 219 11.70 -6.90 26.56
N PHE A 220 10.85 -6.05 27.12
CA PHE A 220 11.07 -4.61 27.09
C PHE A 220 11.92 -4.21 28.29
N ASP A 221 13.08 -3.62 28.04
CA ASP A 221 13.77 -2.79 29.02
C ASP A 221 13.07 -1.44 29.08
N ALA A 222 12.80 -0.94 30.28
CA ALA A 222 12.02 0.28 30.48
C ALA A 222 12.68 1.55 29.90
N GLU A 223 13.95 1.47 29.50
CA GLU A 223 14.75 2.57 28.96
C GLU A 223 15.05 2.44 27.46
N GLN A 224 14.75 1.31 26.82
CA GLN A 224 14.96 1.10 25.39
C GLN A 224 13.62 0.95 24.69
N GLU A 225 13.39 1.78 23.66
CA GLU A 225 12.24 1.59 22.80
C GLU A 225 12.25 0.15 22.25
N PRO A 226 11.12 -0.56 22.30
CA PRO A 226 11.01 -1.96 21.89
C PRO A 226 11.20 -2.18 20.37
N ALA A 227 11.59 -1.15 19.64
CA ALA A 227 11.48 -1.06 18.19
C ALA A 227 12.41 -2.05 17.49
N GLU A 228 13.71 -2.05 17.78
CA GLU A 228 14.68 -2.68 16.86
C GLU A 228 14.57 -4.22 16.82
N GLU A 229 14.49 -4.91 17.96
CA GLU A 229 14.39 -6.38 17.97
C GLU A 229 13.05 -6.88 17.40
N VAL A 230 11.96 -6.15 17.68
CA VAL A 230 10.63 -6.45 17.15
C VAL A 230 10.63 -6.21 15.65
N ASP A 231 11.18 -5.10 15.16
CA ASP A 231 11.27 -4.79 13.74
C ASP A 231 12.07 -5.84 12.98
N ILE A 232 13.25 -6.23 13.49
CA ILE A 232 14.05 -7.30 12.87
C ILE A 232 13.26 -8.61 12.83
N LEU A 233 12.53 -8.96 13.89
CA LEU A 233 11.69 -10.16 13.92
C LEU A 233 10.54 -10.09 12.90
N LEU A 234 9.89 -8.92 12.77
CA LEU A 234 8.81 -8.70 11.81
C LEU A 234 9.31 -8.80 10.37
N GLU A 235 10.47 -8.21 10.05
CA GLU A 235 11.12 -8.35 8.75
C GLU A 235 11.42 -9.81 8.42
N ASP A 236 12.04 -10.53 9.36
CA ASP A 236 12.34 -11.95 9.22
C ASP A 236 11.07 -12.79 9.04
N CYS A 237 9.99 -12.43 9.72
CA CYS A 237 8.69 -13.07 9.59
C CYS A 237 8.13 -12.87 8.17
N VAL A 238 8.17 -11.64 7.62
CA VAL A 238 7.77 -11.35 6.23
C VAL A 238 8.56 -12.23 5.25
N PHE A 239 9.89 -12.30 5.40
CA PHE A 239 10.73 -13.15 4.54
C PHE A 239 10.40 -14.64 4.67
N PHE A 240 10.20 -15.11 5.90
CA PHE A 240 9.81 -16.49 6.18
C PHE A 240 8.48 -16.84 5.51
N CYS A 241 7.46 -16.01 5.68
CA CYS A 241 6.12 -16.21 5.14
C CYS A 241 6.17 -16.31 3.63
N ARG A 242 6.88 -15.38 2.99
CA ARG A 242 7.03 -15.38 1.54
C ARG A 242 7.73 -16.63 1.00
N ARG A 243 8.81 -17.06 1.65
CA ARG A 243 9.53 -18.30 1.28
C ARG A 243 8.66 -19.54 1.45
N LYS A 244 7.76 -19.54 2.44
CA LYS A 244 6.84 -20.64 2.73
C LYS A 244 5.47 -20.49 2.07
N ARG A 245 5.26 -19.42 1.29
CA ARG A 245 3.96 -19.04 0.71
C ARG A 245 2.86 -19.01 1.77
N LEU A 246 3.11 -18.35 2.88
CA LEU A 246 2.14 -17.99 3.92
C LEU A 246 1.70 -16.55 3.71
N VAL A 247 0.49 -16.22 4.13
CA VAL A 247 -0.01 -14.84 4.14
C VAL A 247 0.25 -14.29 5.54
N PHE A 248 1.08 -13.26 5.66
CA PHE A 248 1.30 -12.56 6.92
C PHE A 248 0.33 -11.39 6.99
N CYS A 249 -0.54 -11.36 7.99
CA CYS A 249 -1.72 -10.49 8.01
C CYS A 249 -1.54 -9.28 8.91
N GLY A 250 -0.70 -9.42 9.93
CA GLY A 250 -0.50 -8.38 10.91
C GLY A 250 0.12 -8.90 12.20
N TYR A 251 0.28 -8.01 13.15
CA TYR A 251 0.75 -8.31 14.49
C TYR A 251 0.05 -7.44 15.54
N ALA A 252 0.14 -7.85 16.80
CA ALA A 252 -0.30 -7.06 17.95
C ALA A 252 0.77 -7.11 19.05
N LEU A 253 1.16 -5.94 19.55
CA LEU A 253 2.17 -5.74 20.56
C LEU A 253 1.51 -5.22 21.85
N ASP A 254 1.42 -6.10 22.83
CA ASP A 254 0.93 -5.77 24.17
C ASP A 254 2.13 -5.44 25.07
N ALA A 255 2.39 -4.14 25.21
CA ALA A 255 3.49 -3.61 26.03
C ALA A 255 3.36 -4.04 27.50
N ARG A 256 2.11 -4.07 28.01
CA ARG A 256 1.81 -4.36 29.42
C ARG A 256 2.03 -5.82 29.76
N GLN A 257 1.62 -6.72 28.86
CA GLN A 257 1.80 -8.16 29.01
C GLN A 257 3.13 -8.67 28.46
N LYS A 258 3.98 -7.78 27.94
CA LYS A 258 5.28 -8.15 27.36
C LYS A 258 5.12 -9.24 26.29
N ARG A 259 4.14 -9.07 25.39
CA ARG A 259 3.75 -10.08 24.40
C ARG A 259 3.57 -9.52 23.00
N LEU A 260 4.22 -10.16 22.03
CA LEU A 260 4.00 -9.96 20.60
C LEU A 260 3.18 -11.13 20.04
N THR A 261 2.11 -10.82 19.32
CA THR A 261 1.27 -11.79 18.61
C THR A 261 1.41 -11.61 17.12
N LEU A 262 1.69 -12.69 16.39
CA LEU A 262 1.86 -12.73 14.94
C LEU A 262 0.72 -13.51 14.29
N TYR A 263 0.07 -12.94 13.27
CA TYR A 263 -1.12 -13.51 12.63
C TYR A 263 -0.88 -13.89 11.17
N LEU A 264 -1.14 -15.16 10.81
CA LEU A 264 -0.83 -15.67 9.47
C LEU A 264 -1.90 -16.63 8.93
N TYR A 265 -2.10 -16.67 7.61
CA TYR A 265 -2.81 -17.76 6.93
C TYR A 265 -1.89 -18.74 6.21
N ALA A 266 -2.33 -19.99 6.22
CA ALA A 266 -1.67 -21.12 5.59
C ALA A 266 -2.65 -22.00 4.82
N ARG A 267 -2.13 -22.79 3.87
CA ARG A 267 -2.92 -23.80 3.14
C ARG A 267 -3.16 -25.11 3.88
N GLY A 268 -2.40 -25.38 4.93
CA GLY A 268 -2.45 -26.66 5.64
C GLY A 268 -1.89 -26.59 7.05
N VAL A 269 -2.59 -27.21 7.98
CA VAL A 269 -2.34 -27.07 9.42
C VAL A 269 -0.97 -27.65 9.84
N ARG A 270 -0.75 -28.94 9.58
CA ARG A 270 0.38 -29.69 10.16
C ARG A 270 1.74 -29.16 9.69
N GLN A 271 1.91 -28.95 8.39
CA GLN A 271 3.19 -28.51 7.83
C GLN A 271 3.51 -27.06 8.22
N SER A 272 2.52 -26.17 8.13
CA SER A 272 2.72 -24.73 8.38
C SER A 272 2.92 -24.43 9.85
N ARG A 273 2.14 -25.05 10.76
CA ARG A 273 2.37 -24.93 12.21
C ARG A 273 3.78 -25.38 12.60
N ARG A 274 4.22 -26.54 12.09
CA ARG A 274 5.59 -27.05 12.34
C ARG A 274 6.67 -26.15 11.73
N ALA A 275 6.42 -25.55 10.57
CA ALA A 275 7.36 -24.64 9.93
C ALA A 275 7.50 -23.34 10.73
N PHE A 276 6.38 -22.79 11.21
CA PHE A 276 6.33 -21.56 11.97
C PHE A 276 6.95 -21.70 13.37
N LYS A 277 6.60 -22.77 14.11
CA LYS A 277 7.29 -23.11 15.37
C LYS A 277 8.81 -23.24 15.20
N ARG A 278 9.26 -23.88 14.11
CA ARG A 278 10.70 -24.01 13.80
C ARG A 278 11.36 -22.70 13.36
N PHE A 279 10.60 -21.75 12.86
CA PHE A 279 11.11 -20.42 12.55
C PHE A 279 11.36 -19.66 13.87
N LEU A 280 10.35 -19.56 14.74
CA LEU A 280 10.47 -18.90 16.04
C LEU A 280 11.58 -19.52 16.90
N LYS A 281 11.62 -20.86 17.00
CA LYS A 281 12.69 -21.56 17.73
C LYS A 281 14.10 -21.26 17.19
N ARG A 282 14.26 -21.08 15.88
CA ARG A 282 15.57 -20.74 15.28
C ARG A 282 16.03 -19.32 15.59
N ARG A 283 15.10 -18.45 15.99
CA ARG A 283 15.38 -17.10 16.47
C ARG A 283 15.58 -17.06 17.99
N GLY A 284 15.64 -18.21 18.65
CA GLY A 284 15.78 -18.30 20.11
C GLY A 284 14.50 -17.96 20.88
N LEU A 285 13.36 -17.87 20.19
CA LEU A 285 12.09 -17.44 20.79
C LEU A 285 11.29 -18.65 21.27
N GLU A 286 10.92 -18.64 22.55
CA GLU A 286 9.88 -19.52 23.07
C GLU A 286 8.52 -18.98 22.65
N ALA A 287 7.73 -19.80 21.96
CA ALA A 287 6.46 -19.33 21.42
C ALA A 287 5.32 -20.34 21.53
N SER A 288 4.16 -19.82 21.90
CA SER A 288 2.90 -20.54 21.79
C SER A 288 2.41 -20.40 20.34
N VAL A 289 2.00 -21.50 19.70
CA VAL A 289 1.41 -21.44 18.35
C VAL A 289 0.13 -22.25 18.31
N THR A 290 -0.97 -21.53 18.17
CA THR A 290 -2.32 -22.05 17.99
C THR A 290 -2.69 -22.03 16.50
N CYS A 291 -3.67 -22.85 16.14
CA CYS A 291 -4.15 -22.95 14.77
C CYS A 291 -5.64 -23.25 14.76
N SER A 292 -6.37 -22.59 13.88
CA SER A 292 -7.80 -22.80 13.66
C SER A 292 -8.08 -22.87 12.14
N THR A 293 -9.18 -23.51 11.79
CA THR A 293 -9.73 -23.42 10.44
C THR A 293 -10.54 -22.15 10.34
N ASP A 294 -10.30 -21.37 9.30
CA ASP A 294 -10.98 -20.12 9.02
C ASP A 294 -10.95 -19.89 7.51
N ALA A 295 -11.93 -20.46 6.81
CA ALA A 295 -11.97 -20.46 5.35
C ALA A 295 -12.38 -19.10 4.77
N ASP A 296 -13.12 -18.31 5.54
CA ASP A 296 -13.71 -17.05 5.12
C ASP A 296 -12.98 -15.83 5.72
N TRP A 297 -11.85 -16.09 6.39
CA TRP A 297 -10.97 -15.08 7.00
C TRP A 297 -11.67 -14.25 8.07
N GLN A 298 -12.67 -14.82 8.74
CA GLN A 298 -13.41 -14.12 9.79
C GLN A 298 -12.50 -13.73 10.96
N ARG A 299 -11.51 -14.57 11.30
CA ARG A 299 -10.54 -14.28 12.37
C ARG A 299 -9.63 -13.12 12.04
N PHE A 300 -9.31 -12.91 10.77
CA PHE A 300 -8.56 -11.74 10.33
C PHE A 300 -9.36 -10.47 10.63
N HIS A 301 -10.63 -10.44 10.21
CA HIS A 301 -11.48 -9.27 10.41
C HIS A 301 -11.77 -8.99 11.89
N GLU A 302 -11.92 -10.03 12.72
CA GLU A 302 -12.20 -9.88 14.16
C GLU A 302 -10.95 -9.56 14.99
N GLU A 303 -9.85 -10.29 14.77
CA GLU A 303 -8.66 -10.23 15.64
C GLU A 303 -7.56 -9.28 15.14
N VAL A 304 -7.54 -8.93 13.85
CA VAL A 304 -6.37 -8.29 13.21
C VAL A 304 -6.73 -7.06 12.38
N TYR A 305 -7.89 -7.03 11.73
CA TYR A 305 -8.30 -5.89 10.91
C TYR A 305 -8.86 -4.79 11.82
N PRO A 306 -8.59 -3.50 11.52
CA PRO A 306 -9.19 -2.42 12.28
C PRO A 306 -10.71 -2.40 12.11
N ASP A 307 -11.44 -2.03 13.16
CA ASP A 307 -12.85 -1.68 13.02
C ASP A 307 -13.02 -0.33 12.27
N ASP A 308 -14.27 0.08 11.99
CA ASP A 308 -14.49 1.33 11.24
C ASP A 308 -13.88 2.57 11.94
N THR A 309 -13.86 2.61 13.28
CA THR A 309 -13.31 3.75 14.02
C THR A 309 -11.79 3.74 13.94
N GLU A 310 -11.16 2.60 14.19
CA GLU A 310 -9.71 2.40 14.08
C GLU A 310 -9.22 2.64 12.65
N TYR A 311 -9.98 2.21 11.65
CA TYR A 311 -9.66 2.46 10.24
C TYR A 311 -9.64 3.95 9.93
N GLN A 312 -10.62 4.71 10.45
CA GLN A 312 -10.64 6.17 10.28
C GLN A 312 -9.48 6.86 11.00
N GLN A 313 -9.02 6.36 12.15
CA GLN A 313 -7.81 6.90 12.80
C GLN A 313 -6.56 6.72 11.92
N ILE A 314 -6.41 5.55 11.29
CA ILE A 314 -5.33 5.30 10.32
C ILE A 314 -5.43 6.28 9.16
N HIS A 315 -6.63 6.43 8.59
CA HIS A 315 -6.88 7.33 7.47
C HIS A 315 -6.61 8.81 7.84
N ASN A 316 -7.08 9.25 9.00
CA ASN A 316 -6.87 10.60 9.51
C ASN A 316 -5.39 10.89 9.72
N ARG A 317 -4.61 9.95 10.28
CA ARG A 317 -3.15 10.11 10.40
C ARG A 317 -2.52 10.34 9.03
N PHE A 318 -2.85 9.47 8.07
CA PHE A 318 -2.33 9.59 6.70
C PHE A 318 -2.69 10.93 6.06
N LEU A 319 -3.94 11.38 6.20
CA LEU A 319 -4.40 12.66 5.68
C LEU A 319 -3.70 13.83 6.36
N TYR A 320 -3.57 13.79 7.69
CA TYR A 320 -2.90 14.82 8.49
C TYR A 320 -1.44 14.98 8.07
N ASP A 321 -0.70 13.88 7.98
CA ASP A 321 0.73 13.88 7.61
C ASP A 321 0.92 14.44 6.19
N ASN A 322 0.01 14.12 5.26
CA ASN A 322 0.04 14.68 3.90
C ASN A 322 -0.28 16.18 3.89
N MET A 323 -1.31 16.61 4.62
CA MET A 323 -1.65 18.03 4.75
C MET A 323 -0.49 18.83 5.36
N GLU A 324 0.18 18.29 6.38
CA GLU A 324 1.36 18.91 6.99
C GLU A 324 2.52 19.01 5.99
N ALA A 325 2.79 17.94 5.24
CA ALA A 325 3.84 17.92 4.21
C ALA A 325 3.56 18.94 3.09
N ASP A 326 2.30 19.19 2.77
CA ASP A 326 1.86 20.19 1.78
C ASP A 326 1.81 21.62 2.36
N GLY A 327 2.14 21.81 3.64
CA GLY A 327 2.20 23.11 4.29
C GLY A 327 0.83 23.69 4.65
N PHE A 328 -0.16 22.84 4.89
CA PHE A 328 -1.50 23.25 5.30
C PHE A 328 -1.49 24.02 6.64
N ASP A 329 -2.26 25.10 6.72
CA ASP A 329 -2.38 25.91 7.93
C ASP A 329 -3.49 25.37 8.86
N PHE A 330 -3.09 24.53 9.82
CA PHE A 330 -3.99 23.96 10.83
C PHE A 330 -4.56 24.98 11.84
N SER A 331 -4.11 26.23 11.83
CA SER A 331 -4.61 27.26 12.75
C SER A 331 -6.00 27.79 12.37
N GLN A 332 -6.37 27.66 11.09
CA GLN A 332 -7.61 28.18 10.53
C GLN A 332 -8.73 27.16 10.60
N ALA A 333 -9.96 27.66 10.76
CA ALA A 333 -11.15 26.82 10.61
C ALA A 333 -11.43 26.65 9.11
N VAL A 334 -11.67 25.41 8.69
CA VAL A 334 -11.98 25.07 7.30
C VAL A 334 -13.26 24.23 7.24
N PRO A 335 -14.03 24.34 6.15
CA PRO A 335 -15.19 23.50 5.91
C PRO A 335 -14.74 22.08 5.59
N GLN A 336 -15.46 21.11 6.15
CA GLN A 336 -15.21 19.68 6.00
C GLN A 336 -16.50 19.00 5.57
N VAL A 337 -16.45 18.23 4.50
CA VAL A 337 -17.59 17.46 3.99
C VAL A 337 -17.44 16.02 4.44
N TYR A 338 -18.47 15.47 5.08
CA TYR A 338 -18.53 14.10 5.56
C TYR A 338 -19.55 13.34 4.72
N THR A 339 -19.15 12.18 4.17
CA THR A 339 -19.97 11.35 3.30
C THR A 339 -20.40 10.07 4.01
N PHE A 340 -21.70 9.79 3.93
CA PHE A 340 -22.36 8.64 4.53
C PHE A 340 -23.10 7.85 3.47
N TYR A 341 -23.08 6.52 3.56
CA TYR A 341 -23.85 5.64 2.68
C TYR A 341 -24.90 4.85 3.45
N PHE A 342 -26.01 4.57 2.76
CA PHE A 342 -27.16 3.85 3.30
C PHE A 342 -27.69 2.88 2.25
N ALA A 343 -28.06 1.69 2.71
CA ALA A 343 -28.71 0.70 1.86
C ALA A 343 -30.17 1.05 1.52
N ARG A 344 -30.84 1.83 2.39
CA ARG A 344 -32.24 2.21 2.22
C ARG A 344 -32.38 3.72 2.15
N ARG A 345 -33.22 4.17 1.23
CA ARG A 345 -33.57 5.58 1.05
C ARG A 345 -34.16 6.22 2.31
N GLU A 346 -34.97 5.47 3.04
CA GLU A 346 -35.64 5.94 4.26
C GLU A 346 -34.63 6.27 5.35
N ASP A 347 -33.64 5.41 5.55
CA ASP A 347 -32.54 5.60 6.51
C ASP A 347 -31.71 6.84 6.14
N ALA A 348 -31.36 7.00 4.85
CA ALA A 348 -30.62 8.17 4.35
C ALA A 348 -31.39 9.49 4.59
N ARG A 349 -32.70 9.49 4.33
CA ARG A 349 -33.54 10.68 4.56
C ARG A 349 -33.66 11.02 6.03
N ALA A 350 -33.92 10.02 6.87
CA ALA A 350 -33.99 10.21 8.32
C ALA A 350 -32.68 10.78 8.88
N PHE A 351 -31.54 10.30 8.39
CA PHE A 351 -30.23 10.84 8.74
C PHE A 351 -30.07 12.30 8.28
N ALA A 352 -30.40 12.60 7.01
CA ALA A 352 -30.27 13.95 6.45
C ALA A 352 -31.11 14.99 7.20
N GLU A 353 -32.31 14.61 7.65
CA GLU A 353 -33.20 15.45 8.46
C GLU A 353 -32.65 15.71 9.87
N GLN A 354 -31.94 14.75 10.46
CA GLN A 354 -31.36 14.89 11.79
C GLN A 354 -29.96 15.50 11.82
N ALA A 355 -29.26 15.56 10.69
CA ALA A 355 -27.90 16.08 10.62
C ALA A 355 -27.78 17.53 11.13
N VAL A 356 -28.66 18.44 10.71
CA VAL A 356 -28.58 19.86 11.14
C VAL A 356 -28.79 20.02 12.65
N PRO A 357 -29.84 19.42 13.28
CA PRO A 357 -29.98 19.39 14.74
C PRO A 357 -28.76 18.85 15.50
N LEU A 358 -27.95 18.00 14.88
CA LEU A 358 -26.75 17.40 15.48
C LEU A 358 -25.48 18.25 15.33
N GLY A 359 -25.62 19.45 14.75
CA GLY A 359 -24.55 20.45 14.66
C GLY A 359 -23.86 20.51 13.30
N TYR A 360 -24.37 19.83 12.28
CA TYR A 360 -23.92 20.02 10.89
C TYR A 360 -24.57 21.27 10.28
N GLU A 361 -23.84 21.94 9.39
CA GLU A 361 -24.26 23.21 8.76
C GLU A 361 -25.23 23.00 7.60
N GLY A 362 -25.24 21.79 7.03
CA GLY A 362 -26.12 21.40 5.94
C GLY A 362 -26.03 19.91 5.68
N SER A 363 -27.02 19.39 4.97
CA SER A 363 -27.07 18.00 4.51
C SER A 363 -27.57 17.95 3.06
N ARG A 364 -27.05 17.00 2.30
CA ARG A 364 -27.44 16.77 0.90
C ARG A 364 -27.57 15.30 0.62
N TYR A 365 -28.70 14.90 0.06
CA TYR A 365 -29.00 13.53 -0.31
C TYR A 365 -28.70 13.30 -1.79
N TYR A 366 -28.03 12.19 -2.09
CA TYR A 366 -27.77 11.72 -3.44
C TYR A 366 -28.34 10.32 -3.62
N ASP A 367 -29.12 10.16 -4.68
CA ASP A 367 -29.60 8.85 -5.12
C ASP A 367 -28.57 8.25 -6.09
N ARG A 368 -27.87 7.21 -5.65
CA ARG A 368 -26.77 6.56 -6.36
C ARG A 368 -27.10 5.12 -6.76
N GLU A 369 -28.37 4.69 -6.69
CA GLU A 369 -28.78 3.32 -7.04
C GLU A 369 -28.24 2.87 -8.40
N ARG A 370 -28.31 3.77 -9.39
CA ARG A 370 -27.84 3.49 -10.75
C ARG A 370 -26.32 3.38 -10.82
N GLU A 371 -25.58 4.27 -10.15
CA GLU A 371 -24.11 4.27 -10.13
C GLU A 371 -23.57 3.06 -9.37
N ALA A 372 -24.11 2.79 -8.18
CA ALA A 372 -23.74 1.63 -7.36
C ALA A 372 -23.95 0.29 -8.10
N SER A 373 -24.95 0.22 -9.00
CA SER A 373 -25.18 -0.96 -9.84
C SER A 373 -24.15 -1.12 -10.97
N VAL A 374 -23.64 -0.01 -11.51
CA VAL A 374 -22.68 0.01 -12.62
C VAL A 374 -21.26 -0.24 -12.11
N ASP A 375 -20.91 0.37 -10.98
CA ASP A 375 -19.58 0.26 -10.36
C ASP A 375 -19.41 -1.04 -9.57
N GLY A 376 -20.50 -1.77 -9.34
CA GLY A 376 -20.50 -3.04 -8.61
C GLY A 376 -20.33 -2.87 -7.09
N ASP A 377 -20.49 -1.64 -6.58
CA ASP A 377 -20.33 -1.29 -5.17
C ASP A 377 -21.46 -1.88 -4.29
N GLY A 378 -22.57 -2.28 -4.91
CA GLY A 378 -23.66 -3.01 -4.27
C GLY A 378 -24.68 -2.10 -3.57
N PRO A 379 -25.74 -2.69 -2.99
CA PRO A 379 -26.89 -1.93 -2.48
C PRO A 379 -26.53 -1.04 -1.28
N ALA A 380 -25.47 -1.33 -0.53
CA ALA A 380 -25.04 -0.54 0.61
C ALA A 380 -24.61 0.91 0.23
N PHE A 381 -24.30 1.15 -1.05
CA PHE A 381 -23.85 2.45 -1.60
C PHE A 381 -24.93 3.14 -2.43
N ALA A 382 -26.15 2.59 -2.44
CA ALA A 382 -27.26 3.08 -3.24
C ALA A 382 -27.70 4.50 -2.89
N HIS A 383 -27.51 4.93 -1.64
CA HIS A 383 -27.91 6.26 -1.20
C HIS A 383 -26.80 6.91 -0.40
N ALA A 384 -26.44 8.14 -0.76
CA ALA A 384 -25.42 8.90 -0.06
C ALA A 384 -26.05 10.13 0.62
N VAL A 385 -25.51 10.49 1.78
CA VAL A 385 -25.75 11.80 2.40
C VAL A 385 -24.41 12.45 2.66
N CYS A 386 -24.22 13.67 2.16
CA CYS A 386 -23.07 14.50 2.49
C CYS A 386 -23.50 15.61 3.44
N VAL A 387 -22.73 15.85 4.49
CA VAL A 387 -22.98 16.91 5.47
C VAL A 387 -21.74 17.76 5.67
N GLN A 388 -21.91 19.03 6.04
CA GLN A 388 -20.79 19.94 6.26
C GLN A 388 -20.59 20.27 7.73
N LEU A 389 -19.33 20.34 8.16
CA LEU A 389 -18.92 20.87 9.45
C LEU A 389 -17.74 21.83 9.25
N THR A 390 -17.84 23.08 9.73
CA THR A 390 -16.70 24.00 9.73
C THR A 390 -15.97 23.96 11.06
N GLY A 391 -14.66 23.79 11.02
CA GLY A 391 -13.85 23.74 12.22
C GLY A 391 -12.35 23.67 11.95
N ARG A 392 -11.55 23.86 12.99
CA ARG A 392 -10.10 23.63 12.89
C ARG A 392 -9.83 22.15 12.70
N VAL A 393 -8.94 21.84 11.77
CA VAL A 393 -8.44 20.49 11.55
C VAL A 393 -7.26 20.24 12.46
N GLY A 394 -7.26 19.11 13.14
CA GLY A 394 -6.17 18.64 13.97
C GLY A 394 -6.44 17.18 14.30
N LEU A 395 -5.39 16.36 14.38
CA LEU A 395 -5.56 14.90 14.38
C LEU A 395 -6.56 14.39 15.42
N ALA A 396 -6.38 14.78 16.69
CA ALA A 396 -7.30 14.38 17.76
C ALA A 396 -8.76 14.80 17.49
N ARG A 397 -8.96 15.94 16.81
CA ARG A 397 -10.29 16.42 16.45
C ARG A 397 -10.87 15.67 15.24
N MET A 398 -10.03 15.33 14.26
CA MET A 398 -10.41 14.47 13.14
C MET A 398 -10.89 13.12 13.68
N ASP A 399 -10.13 12.51 14.60
CA ASP A 399 -10.48 11.24 15.24
C ASP A 399 -11.78 11.34 16.05
N CYS A 400 -11.96 12.39 16.86
CA CYS A 400 -13.21 12.61 17.58
C CYS A 400 -14.41 12.81 16.63
N ASN A 401 -14.26 13.61 15.58
CA ASN A 401 -15.35 13.91 14.66
C ASN A 401 -15.73 12.68 13.82
N THR A 402 -14.75 11.94 13.30
CA THR A 402 -14.97 10.73 12.52
C THR A 402 -15.53 9.60 13.40
N GLY A 403 -15.07 9.44 14.64
CA GLY A 403 -15.66 8.50 15.60
C GLY A 403 -17.15 8.80 15.85
N ARG A 404 -17.49 10.07 16.09
CA ARG A 404 -18.90 10.51 16.23
C ARG A 404 -19.70 10.29 14.95
N ALA A 405 -19.12 10.53 13.78
CA ALA A 405 -19.75 10.29 12.49
C ALA A 405 -20.05 8.79 12.30
N VAL A 406 -19.10 7.89 12.60
CA VAL A 406 -19.28 6.44 12.54
C VAL A 406 -20.43 6.00 13.46
N GLU A 407 -20.43 6.46 14.72
CA GLU A 407 -21.51 6.15 15.67
C GLU A 407 -22.87 6.66 15.17
N LEU A 408 -22.91 7.89 14.67
CA LEU A 408 -24.14 8.47 14.16
C LEU A 408 -24.66 7.70 12.95
N ALA A 409 -23.81 7.37 11.98
CA ALA A 409 -24.19 6.57 10.82
C ALA A 409 -24.83 5.25 11.23
N ARG A 410 -24.23 4.55 12.20
CA ARG A 410 -24.73 3.27 12.73
C ARG A 410 -26.12 3.38 13.35
N GLN A 411 -26.45 4.50 14.01
CA GLN A 411 -27.80 4.72 14.57
C GLN A 411 -28.90 4.71 13.50
N PHE A 412 -28.55 5.09 12.27
CA PHE A 412 -29.46 5.10 11.12
C PHE A 412 -29.19 3.93 10.17
N HIS A 413 -28.55 2.84 10.62
CA HIS A 413 -28.21 1.69 9.78
C HIS A 413 -27.35 2.04 8.55
N GLY A 414 -26.64 3.16 8.61
CA GLY A 414 -25.72 3.62 7.58
C GLY A 414 -24.27 3.36 7.93
N ARG A 415 -23.39 3.82 7.05
CA ARG A 415 -21.94 3.74 7.19
C ARG A 415 -21.31 5.09 6.89
N PHE A 416 -20.41 5.52 7.76
CA PHE A 416 -19.51 6.62 7.45
C PHE A 416 -18.42 6.12 6.50
N TYR A 417 -18.22 6.83 5.39
CA TYR A 417 -17.28 6.42 4.36
C TYR A 417 -15.98 7.20 4.45
N GLU A 418 -16.06 8.50 4.24
CA GLU A 418 -14.91 9.38 4.19
C GLU A 418 -15.31 10.81 4.54
N TRP A 419 -14.29 11.64 4.72
CA TRP A 419 -14.47 13.07 4.77
C TRP A 419 -13.33 13.77 4.03
N GLU A 420 -13.58 14.99 3.60
CA GLU A 420 -12.62 15.81 2.88
C GLU A 420 -12.70 17.28 3.31
N VAL A 421 -11.60 18.01 3.10
CA VAL A 421 -11.60 19.47 3.24
C VAL A 421 -12.22 20.07 1.98
N GLY A 422 -13.34 20.76 2.14
CA GLY A 422 -14.11 21.25 1.00
C GLY A 422 -15.40 21.92 1.44
N VAL A 423 -16.06 22.56 0.50
CA VAL A 423 -17.39 23.14 0.71
C VAL A 423 -18.40 22.21 0.08
N LEU A 424 -19.49 21.92 0.81
CA LEU A 424 -20.62 21.20 0.25
C LEU A 424 -21.23 22.02 -0.87
N GLU A 425 -21.16 21.53 -2.10
CA GLU A 425 -21.65 22.28 -3.27
C GLU A 425 -23.14 22.61 -3.12
N PRO A 426 -23.54 23.87 -3.41
CA PRO A 426 -24.94 24.25 -3.39
C PRO A 426 -25.71 23.47 -4.45
N ASP A 427 -26.97 23.16 -4.14
CA ASP A 427 -27.84 22.45 -5.08
C ASP A 427 -27.95 23.24 -6.39
N ALA A 428 -27.54 22.64 -7.51
CA ALA A 428 -27.65 23.25 -8.83
C ALA A 428 -29.10 23.62 -9.19
N SER A 429 -30.09 23.07 -8.48
CA SER A 429 -31.52 23.39 -8.62
C SER A 429 -31.98 24.68 -7.92
N THR A 430 -31.15 25.29 -7.05
CA THR A 430 -31.47 26.57 -6.39
C THR A 430 -30.77 27.78 -7.00
N ALA A 431 -29.81 27.56 -7.92
CA ALA A 431 -29.08 28.63 -8.62
C ALA A 431 -29.83 29.21 -9.84
N SER A 432 -31.05 28.76 -10.13
CA SER A 432 -31.88 29.21 -11.25
C SER A 432 -33.14 29.97 -10.80
N THR A 433 -32.98 30.94 -9.89
CA THR A 433 -34.05 31.87 -9.51
C THR A 433 -33.60 33.31 -9.61
#